data_AF-A0A2P2HZX8-F1
#
_entry.id   AF-A0A2P2HZX8-F1
#
_cell.length_a   1.000
_cell.length_b   1.000
_cell.length_c   1.000
_cell.angle_alpha   90.00
_cell.angle_beta   90.00
_cell.angle_gamma   90.00
#
_symmetry.space_group_name_H-M   'P 1'
#
loop_
_entity.id
_entity.type
_entity.pdbx_description
1 polymer ?
#
loop_
_entity_poly.entity_id
_entity_poly.type
_entity_poly.pdbx_seq_one_letter_code
_entity_poly.pdbx_strand_id
1 'polypeptide(L)'
;QEYASSPDDETFRSLAHTYADNHPRMKDPSRPPCVRGDETFGNTGGITNGAAWYSVKGGMQDFNYLASNALEVTLELGCDKYPTTDRLEELWQENKPPLYQFMWQVHTGVSGLVRDALGGVGIPGAVVTVRNVTKINETH
;
A
#
# COMPACT_ATOMS: atom_id res chain seq x y z
N GLN A 1 -10.31 -17.53 -3.97
CA GLN A 1 -9.75 -16.17 -3.99
C GLN A 1 -10.86 -15.27 -3.50
N GLU A 2 -10.64 -14.58 -2.40
CA GLU A 2 -11.64 -13.76 -1.74
C GLU A 2 -10.91 -12.55 -1.15
N TYR A 3 -11.58 -11.40 -1.14
CA TYR A 3 -11.02 -10.18 -0.58
C TYR A 3 -10.79 -10.36 0.93
N ALA A 4 -9.55 -10.23 1.38
CA ALA A 4 -9.20 -10.27 2.79
C ALA A 4 -8.92 -8.84 3.28
N SER A 5 -9.92 -8.23 3.92
CA SER A 5 -9.81 -6.86 4.44
C SER A 5 -8.90 -6.81 5.67
N SER A 6 -8.13 -5.73 5.80
CA SER A 6 -7.35 -5.41 7.01
C SER A 6 -8.03 -4.30 7.83
N PRO A 7 -7.70 -4.14 9.12
CA PRO A 7 -8.21 -3.00 9.91
C PRO A 7 -7.92 -1.63 9.28
N ASP A 8 -6.82 -1.51 8.53
CA ASP A 8 -6.36 -0.30 7.84
C ASP A 8 -6.61 -0.35 6.31
N ASP A 9 -7.62 -1.09 5.84
CA ASP A 9 -7.90 -1.30 4.41
C ASP A 9 -8.00 0.00 3.61
N GLU A 10 -8.72 0.99 4.13
CA GLU A 10 -8.85 2.30 3.47
C GLU A 10 -7.49 3.01 3.33
N THR A 11 -6.64 2.92 4.36
CA THR A 11 -5.27 3.45 4.33
C THR A 11 -4.43 2.73 3.28
N PHE A 12 -4.44 1.39 3.25
CA PHE A 12 -3.71 0.62 2.25
C PHE A 12 -4.17 0.92 0.82
N ARG A 13 -5.48 1.07 0.60
CA ARG A 13 -6.02 1.47 -0.71
C ARG A 13 -5.56 2.86 -1.10
N SER A 14 -5.55 3.82 -0.18
CA SER A 14 -5.02 5.17 -0.42
C SER A 14 -3.53 5.16 -0.78
N LEU A 15 -2.72 4.37 -0.05
CA LEU A 15 -1.29 4.18 -0.33
C LEU A 15 -1.05 3.55 -1.71
N ALA A 16 -1.79 2.48 -2.03
CA ALA A 16 -1.68 1.80 -3.32
C ALA A 16 -2.12 2.72 -4.49
N HIS A 17 -3.23 3.45 -4.32
CA HIS A 17 -3.67 4.44 -5.30
C HIS A 17 -2.66 5.56 -5.50
N THR A 18 -2.00 6.04 -4.44
CA THR A 18 -0.95 7.06 -4.57
C THR A 18 0.13 6.64 -5.57
N TYR A 19 0.55 5.37 -5.55
CA TYR A 19 1.50 4.87 -6.53
C TYR A 19 0.86 4.67 -7.90
N ALA A 20 -0.23 3.90 -7.96
CA ALA A 20 -0.86 3.50 -9.22
C ALA A 20 -1.40 4.70 -10.04
N ASP A 21 -1.94 5.73 -9.38
CA ASP A 21 -2.48 6.93 -10.03
C ASP A 21 -1.41 7.83 -10.64
N ASN A 22 -0.19 7.77 -10.12
CA ASN A 22 0.94 8.54 -10.62
C ASN A 22 1.80 7.75 -11.62
N HIS A 23 1.52 6.45 -11.82
CA HIS A 23 2.20 5.63 -12.81
C HIS A 23 1.45 5.65 -14.15
N PRO A 24 2.10 5.95 -15.29
CA PRO A 24 1.40 6.22 -16.55
C PRO A 24 0.58 5.05 -17.09
N ARG A 25 1.01 3.80 -16.80
CA ARG A 25 0.40 2.58 -17.35
C ARG A 25 -0.23 1.63 -16.32
N MET A 26 -0.14 1.93 -15.02
CA MET A 26 -0.57 0.94 -13.99
C MET A 26 -2.10 0.91 -13.87
N LYS A 27 -2.73 2.08 -13.97
CA LYS A 27 -4.18 2.27 -13.98
C LYS A 27 -4.82 2.29 -15.36
N ASP A 28 -4.05 2.02 -16.42
CA ASP A 28 -4.56 2.07 -17.79
C ASP A 28 -5.48 0.86 -18.04
N PRO A 29 -6.79 1.05 -18.24
CA PRO A 29 -7.73 -0.04 -18.49
C PRO A 29 -7.51 -0.72 -19.84
N SER A 30 -6.78 -0.07 -20.76
CA SER A 30 -6.44 -0.64 -22.06
C SER A 30 -5.20 -1.53 -22.03
N ARG A 31 -4.46 -1.55 -20.90
CA ARG A 31 -3.26 -2.37 -20.75
C ARG A 31 -3.65 -3.87 -20.74
N PRO A 32 -3.07 -4.69 -21.63
CA PRO A 32 -3.33 -6.13 -21.63
C PRO A 32 -2.73 -6.79 -20.37
N PRO A 33 -3.29 -7.93 -19.94
CA PRO A 33 -2.70 -8.69 -18.85
C PRO A 33 -1.32 -9.23 -19.25
N CYS A 34 -0.45 -9.43 -18.27
CA CYS A 34 0.90 -9.95 -18.51
C CYS A 34 0.89 -11.38 -19.07
N VAL A 35 -0.06 -12.19 -18.62
CA VAL A 35 -0.32 -13.53 -19.13
C VAL A 35 -1.73 -13.55 -19.72
N ARG A 36 -1.88 -14.16 -20.89
CA ARG A 36 -3.19 -14.25 -21.56
C ARG A 36 -4.16 -15.05 -20.68
N GLY A 37 -5.26 -14.40 -20.30
CA GLY A 37 -6.30 -14.99 -19.45
C GLY A 37 -6.24 -14.55 -17.98
N ASP A 38 -5.20 -13.83 -17.57
CA ASP A 38 -5.11 -13.23 -16.24
C ASP A 38 -6.00 -11.97 -16.14
N GLU A 39 -6.31 -11.61 -14.89
CA GLU A 39 -7.01 -10.37 -14.56
C GLU A 39 -6.16 -9.14 -14.87
N THR A 40 -6.83 -8.05 -15.29
CA THR A 40 -6.22 -6.74 -15.44
C THR A 40 -6.74 -5.81 -14.34
N PHE A 41 -5.84 -5.15 -13.61
CA PHE A 41 -6.21 -4.22 -12.55
C PHE A 41 -6.45 -2.79 -13.04
N GLY A 42 -6.30 -2.50 -14.35
CA GLY A 42 -6.58 -1.17 -14.90
C GLY A 42 -8.01 -0.69 -14.60
N ASN A 43 -8.99 -1.60 -14.64
CA ASN A 43 -10.39 -1.28 -14.33
C ASN A 43 -10.67 -1.06 -12.83
N THR A 44 -9.74 -1.45 -11.95
CA THR A 44 -9.79 -1.21 -10.50
C THR A 44 -8.83 -0.11 -10.06
N GLY A 45 -8.36 0.72 -11.00
CA GLY A 45 -7.45 1.83 -10.72
C GLY A 45 -5.98 1.43 -10.55
N GLY A 46 -5.60 0.24 -11.03
CA GLY A 46 -4.22 -0.28 -10.96
C GLY A 46 -3.84 -0.91 -9.63
N ILE A 47 -4.82 -1.22 -8.76
CA ILE A 47 -4.59 -1.83 -7.45
C ILE A 47 -5.38 -3.13 -7.29
N THR A 48 -4.93 -3.98 -6.37
CA THR A 48 -5.62 -5.22 -5.99
C THR A 48 -5.36 -5.56 -4.52
N ASN A 49 -6.27 -6.32 -3.91
CA ASN A 49 -6.02 -6.96 -2.63
C ASN A 49 -5.25 -8.26 -2.87
N GLY A 50 -4.17 -8.48 -2.11
CA GLY A 50 -3.29 -9.64 -2.32
C GLY A 50 -4.05 -10.97 -2.36
N ALA A 51 -4.92 -11.23 -1.37
CA ALA A 51 -5.68 -12.48 -1.29
C ALA A 51 -6.77 -12.63 -2.37
N ALA A 52 -7.30 -11.51 -2.87
CA ALA A 52 -8.23 -11.50 -4.00
C ALA A 52 -7.51 -11.86 -5.30
N TRP A 53 -6.27 -11.42 -5.50
CA TRP A 53 -5.47 -11.81 -6.67
C TRP A 53 -4.99 -13.27 -6.56
N TYR A 54 -4.20 -13.59 -5.53
CA TYR A 54 -3.86 -14.96 -5.17
C TYR A 54 -3.38 -15.05 -3.72
N SER A 55 -3.82 -16.09 -3.00
CA SER A 55 -3.47 -16.22 -1.58
C SER A 55 -1.99 -16.61 -1.42
N VAL A 56 -1.23 -15.73 -0.76
CA VAL A 56 0.17 -15.96 -0.35
C VAL A 56 0.22 -16.09 1.15
N LYS A 57 0.78 -17.20 1.65
CA LYS A 57 1.00 -17.40 3.09
C LYS A 57 2.47 -17.14 3.41
N GLY A 58 2.72 -16.39 4.49
CA GLY A 58 4.08 -16.07 4.95
C GLY A 58 4.79 -14.99 4.12
N GLY A 59 4.02 -14.12 3.45
CA GLY A 59 4.58 -12.98 2.73
C GLY A 59 5.16 -11.93 3.67
N MET A 60 6.20 -11.23 3.20
CA MET A 60 6.86 -10.13 3.93
C MET A 60 5.89 -8.97 4.20
N GLN A 61 5.01 -8.66 3.25
CA GLN A 61 4.02 -7.59 3.34
C GLN A 61 3.15 -7.72 4.60
N ASP A 62 2.52 -8.88 4.78
CA ASP A 62 1.64 -9.13 5.92
C ASP A 62 2.44 -9.25 7.22
N PHE A 63 3.66 -9.80 7.17
CA PHE A 63 4.54 -9.86 8.34
C PHE A 63 4.88 -8.47 8.88
N ASN A 64 5.23 -7.51 8.01
CA ASN A 64 5.55 -6.16 8.43
C ASN A 64 4.38 -5.50 9.18
N TYR A 65 3.16 -5.66 8.68
CA TYR A 65 1.97 -5.10 9.32
C TYR A 65 1.61 -5.80 10.65
N LEU A 66 1.74 -7.12 10.71
CA LEU A 66 1.33 -7.90 11.90
C LEU A 66 2.39 -7.92 13.01
N ALA A 67 3.67 -7.76 12.67
CA ALA A 67 4.78 -7.88 13.61
C ALA A 67 5.49 -6.55 13.90
N SER A 68 5.06 -5.44 13.29
CA SER A 68 5.67 -4.12 13.49
C SER A 68 4.64 -2.98 13.33
N ASN A 69 5.11 -1.74 13.25
CA ASN A 69 4.28 -0.57 12.96
C ASN A 69 4.33 -0.16 11.46
N ALA A 70 5.01 -0.93 10.62
CA ALA A 70 5.21 -0.61 9.21
C ALA A 70 4.03 -1.07 8.35
N LEU A 71 3.53 -0.17 7.51
CA LEU A 71 2.55 -0.46 6.46
C LEU A 71 3.31 -0.72 5.15
N GLU A 72 3.44 -1.99 4.76
CA GLU A 72 4.10 -2.38 3.52
C GLU A 72 3.08 -2.63 2.39
N VAL A 73 3.42 -2.22 1.17
CA VAL A 73 2.68 -2.50 -0.07
C VAL A 73 3.62 -3.19 -1.06
N THR A 74 3.15 -4.23 -1.74
CA THR A 74 3.87 -4.89 -2.84
C THR A 74 3.59 -4.18 -4.16
N LEU A 75 4.65 -3.83 -4.91
CA LEU A 75 4.55 -3.16 -6.21
C LEU A 75 5.00 -4.10 -7.34
N GLU A 76 4.08 -4.40 -8.25
CA GLU A 76 4.35 -5.17 -9.47
C GLU A 76 4.70 -4.22 -10.62
N LEU A 77 5.99 -4.00 -10.85
CA LEU A 77 6.48 -2.91 -11.72
C LEU A 77 6.35 -3.19 -13.22
N GLY A 78 6.11 -4.44 -13.62
CA GLY A 78 6.06 -4.81 -15.03
C GLY A 78 5.81 -6.30 -15.27
N CYS A 79 5.46 -6.63 -16.51
CA CYS A 79 5.26 -8.02 -16.93
C CYS A 79 6.58 -8.75 -17.21
N ASP A 80 7.56 -8.02 -17.77
CA ASP A 80 8.89 -8.55 -18.02
C ASP A 80 9.70 -8.57 -16.73
N LYS A 81 9.85 -9.75 -16.14
CA LYS A 81 10.60 -9.95 -14.88
C LYS A 81 12.07 -9.55 -14.99
N TYR A 82 12.63 -9.61 -16.19
CA TYR A 82 14.03 -9.27 -16.47
C TYR A 82 14.09 -8.48 -17.79
N PRO A 83 13.78 -7.17 -17.78
CA PRO A 83 13.81 -6.35 -18.98
C PRO A 83 15.24 -6.16 -19.47
N THR A 84 15.40 -5.90 -20.77
CA THR A 84 16.69 -5.54 -21.35
C THR A 84 17.14 -4.16 -20.90
N THR A 85 18.45 -3.91 -20.92
CA THR A 85 19.05 -2.67 -20.39
C THR A 85 18.52 -1.40 -21.07
N ASP A 86 18.16 -1.47 -22.35
CA ASP A 86 17.59 -0.36 -23.12
C ASP A 86 16.21 0.11 -22.60
N ARG A 87 15.50 -0.73 -21.83
CA ARG A 87 14.20 -0.41 -21.22
C ARG A 87 14.32 0.28 -19.86
N LEU A 88 15.50 0.24 -19.21
CA LEU A 88 15.65 0.70 -17.82
C LEU A 88 15.39 2.19 -17.65
N GLU A 89 15.82 3.02 -18.61
CA GLU A 89 15.58 4.47 -18.56
C GLU A 89 14.08 4.77 -18.62
N GLU A 90 13.34 4.11 -19.52
CA GLU A 90 11.89 4.27 -19.61
C GLU A 90 11.20 3.82 -18.31
N LEU A 91 11.54 2.63 -17.80
CA LEU A 91 10.98 2.12 -16.54
C LEU A 91 11.27 3.08 -15.38
N TRP A 92 12.46 3.68 -15.33
CA TRP A 92 12.78 4.71 -14.34
C TRP A 92 11.89 5.94 -14.50
N GLN A 93 11.74 6.47 -15.72
CA GLN A 93 10.91 7.67 -15.94
C GLN A 93 9.44 7.43 -15.58
N GLU A 94 8.92 6.22 -15.82
CA GLU A 94 7.55 5.85 -15.43
C GLU A 94 7.37 5.71 -13.92
N ASN A 95 8.37 5.20 -13.22
CA ASN A 95 8.28 4.92 -11.78
C ASN A 95 8.80 6.05 -10.89
N LYS A 96 9.58 6.99 -11.44
CA LYS A 96 10.15 8.11 -10.68
C LYS A 96 9.06 8.99 -10.04
N PRO A 97 8.05 9.52 -10.77
CA PRO A 97 6.97 10.28 -10.15
C PRO A 97 6.20 9.51 -9.05
N PRO A 98 5.69 8.28 -9.28
CA PRO A 98 4.94 7.57 -8.26
C PRO A 98 5.79 7.17 -7.05
N LEU A 99 7.09 6.88 -7.21
CA LEU A 99 8.00 6.64 -6.07
C LEU A 99 8.08 7.87 -5.16
N TYR A 100 8.24 9.07 -5.71
CA TYR A 100 8.25 10.29 -4.90
C TYR A 100 6.94 10.52 -4.16
N GLN A 101 5.80 10.34 -4.84
CA GLN A 101 4.48 10.52 -4.23
C GLN A 101 4.22 9.50 -3.11
N PHE A 102 4.63 8.25 -3.33
CA PHE A 102 4.52 7.18 -2.35
C PHE A 102 5.40 7.42 -1.12
N MET A 103 6.67 7.83 -1.30
CA MET A 103 7.55 8.19 -0.18
C MET A 103 6.98 9.33 0.66
N TRP A 104 6.29 10.29 0.03
CA TRP A 104 5.62 11.39 0.73
C TRP A 104 4.46 10.96 1.62
N GLN A 105 3.90 9.76 1.40
CA GLN A 105 2.83 9.25 2.27
C GLN A 105 3.31 8.95 3.69
N VAL A 106 4.62 8.80 3.93
CA VAL A 106 5.14 8.63 5.30
C VAL A 106 4.87 9.84 6.21
N HIS A 107 4.53 10.99 5.63
CA HIS A 107 4.23 12.23 6.33
C HIS A 107 2.74 12.52 6.48
N THR A 108 1.86 11.62 6.05
CA THR A 108 0.41 11.77 6.22
C THR A 108 -0.06 11.14 7.54
N GLY A 109 -1.29 11.45 7.95
CA GLY A 109 -1.84 10.98 9.23
C GLY A 109 -1.40 11.83 10.43
N VAL A 110 -1.11 11.17 11.55
CA VAL A 110 -0.80 11.82 12.84
C VAL A 110 0.55 11.31 13.35
N SER A 111 1.41 12.24 13.79
CA SER A 111 2.67 11.93 14.47
C SER A 111 2.86 12.82 15.69
N GLY A 112 3.62 12.35 16.68
CA GLY A 112 3.82 13.07 17.93
C GLY A 112 4.61 12.28 18.97
N LEU A 113 4.67 12.80 20.19
CA LEU A 113 5.37 12.20 21.33
C LEU A 113 4.38 11.93 22.46
N VAL A 114 4.43 10.73 23.04
CA VAL A 114 3.75 10.41 24.30
C VAL A 114 4.69 10.77 25.45
N ARG A 115 4.26 11.66 26.34
CA ARG A 115 5.09 12.20 27.42
C ARG A 115 4.42 12.00 28.78
N ASP A 116 5.24 11.83 29.82
CA ASP A 116 4.76 11.81 31.19
C ASP A 116 4.31 13.21 31.65
N ALA A 117 3.38 13.27 32.61
CA ALA A 117 2.78 14.52 33.05
C ALA A 117 3.66 15.36 34.02
N LEU A 118 4.68 14.76 34.64
CA LEU A 118 5.48 15.40 35.69
C LEU A 118 6.74 16.05 35.13
N GLY A 119 7.53 15.29 34.36
CA GLY A 119 8.81 15.68 33.79
C GLY A 119 8.78 15.91 32.28
N GLY A 120 7.70 15.54 31.59
CA GLY A 120 7.58 15.72 30.14
C GLY A 120 8.53 14.83 29.32
N VAL A 121 9.04 13.76 29.91
CA VAL A 121 9.95 12.78 29.28
C VAL A 121 9.13 11.84 28.40
N GLY A 122 9.71 11.45 27.25
CA GLY A 122 9.07 10.52 26.33
C GLY A 122 8.90 9.12 26.94
N ILE A 123 7.73 8.52 26.77
CA ILE A 123 7.41 7.17 27.27
C ILE A 123 7.68 6.14 26.15
N PRO A 124 8.75 5.32 26.25
CA PRO A 124 8.98 4.25 25.29
C PRO A 124 7.95 3.13 25.46
N GLY A 125 7.59 2.45 24.37
CA GLY A 125 6.64 1.34 24.40
C GLY A 125 5.18 1.74 24.67
N ALA A 126 4.87 3.04 24.64
CA ALA A 126 3.49 3.49 24.69
C ALA A 126 2.69 2.95 23.50
N VAL A 127 1.45 2.51 23.77
CA VAL A 127 0.52 2.04 22.74
C VAL A 127 -0.44 3.17 22.38
N VAL A 128 -0.52 3.49 21.10
CA VAL A 128 -1.46 4.49 20.56
C VAL A 128 -2.57 3.75 19.83
N THR A 129 -3.82 4.01 20.17
CA THR A 129 -5.00 3.40 19.54
C THR A 129 -5.87 4.46 18.89
N VAL A 130 -6.24 4.24 17.64
CA VAL A 130 -7.18 5.09 16.90
C VAL A 130 -8.57 4.46 16.96
N ARG A 131 -9.59 5.29 17.19
CA ARG A 131 -11.00 4.85 17.18
C ARG A 131 -11.82 5.76 16.29
N ASN A 132 -12.67 5.15 15.47
CA ASN A 132 -13.64 5.89 14.68
C ASN A 132 -14.80 6.34 15.58
N VAL A 133 -14.82 7.63 15.95
CA VAL A 133 -15.86 8.23 16.82
C VAL A 133 -17.13 8.63 16.08
N THR A 134 -17.24 8.43 14.76
CA THR A 134 -18.48 8.66 14.00
C THR A 134 -19.31 7.40 13.80
N LYS A 135 -18.78 6.20 14.11
CA LYS A 135 -19.50 4.92 14.10
C LYS A 135 -19.94 4.44 15.50
N ILE A 136 -20.43 5.34 16.35
CA ILE A 136 -20.80 5.00 17.74
C ILE A 136 -22.07 4.10 17.84
N ASN A 137 -22.84 3.95 16.75
CA ASN A 137 -24.10 3.20 16.77
C ASN A 137 -24.04 1.77 16.19
N GLU A 138 -22.87 1.24 15.82
CA GLU A 138 -22.74 -0.18 15.49
C GLU A 138 -22.35 -0.93 16.77
N THR A 139 -23.31 -1.07 17.68
CA THR A 139 -23.23 -2.00 18.82
C THR A 139 -23.24 -3.44 18.31
N HIS A 140 -22.28 -4.21 18.83
CA HIS A 140 -22.19 -5.68 18.94
C HIS A 140 -23.36 -6.52 18.42
#